data_AF-A0A0G0PQI8-F1
#
_entry.id   AF-A0A0G0PQI8-F1
#
_cell.length_a   1.000
_cell.length_b   1.000
_cell.length_c   1.000
_cell.angle_alpha   90.00
_cell.angle_beta   90.00
_cell.angle_gamma   90.00
#
_symmetry.space_group_name_H-M   'P 1'
#
loop_
_entity.id
_entity.type
_entity.pdbx_description
1 polymer ?
#
loop_
_entity_poly.entity_id
_entity_poly.type
_entity_poly.pdbx_seq_one_letter_code
_entity_poly.pdbx_strand_id
1 'polypeptide(L)'
;MMKTIKDLYSIISVLKKTKRQGWIYKGMDSDDLASHIFGAMCIGLYLAKLEKVNSEKVVKILLVHDWVMAKMDDVIPPSGNYDKKRLMEEKAKRTVFNELPSVIKKEYMNLFNEFNSMKTKESQIAREADKLETLLQGEVFEEETQDTKVLDTFFENYKPVFKSKNGSKIFKELEKRDLKRAKKI
;
A
#
# COMPACT_ATOMS: atom_id res chain seq x y z
N MET A 1 13.45 0.39 29.52
CA MET A 1 14.24 1.34 28.69
C MET A 1 13.28 2.37 28.12
N MET A 2 13.63 3.67 28.13
CA MET A 2 12.80 4.70 27.52
C MET A 2 12.87 4.58 26.00
N LYS A 3 11.72 4.53 25.33
CA LYS A 3 11.66 4.48 23.87
C LYS A 3 12.02 5.84 23.30
N THR A 4 12.78 5.84 22.23
CA THR A 4 13.41 7.02 21.64
C THR A 4 13.06 7.16 20.17
N ILE A 5 13.42 8.31 19.59
CA ILE A 5 13.31 8.52 18.15
C ILE A 5 14.14 7.51 17.33
N LYS A 6 15.18 6.91 17.91
CA LYS A 6 15.99 5.86 17.25
C LYS A 6 15.20 4.56 17.05
N ASP A 7 14.26 4.25 17.94
CA ASP A 7 13.41 3.06 17.80
C ASP A 7 12.46 3.24 16.62
N LEU A 8 11.84 4.42 16.50
CA LEU A 8 11.06 4.78 15.31
C LEU A 8 11.92 4.72 14.04
N TYR A 9 13.12 5.31 14.07
CA TYR A 9 13.98 5.34 12.88
C TYR A 9 14.46 3.94 12.48
N SER A 10 14.61 3.01 13.41
CA SER A 10 14.95 1.61 13.10
C SER A 10 13.87 0.95 12.25
N ILE A 11 12.58 1.19 12.56
CA ILE A 11 11.45 0.72 11.74
C ILE A 11 11.54 1.33 10.33
N ILE A 12 11.69 2.66 10.25
CA ILE A 12 11.77 3.38 8.97
C ILE A 12 12.97 2.91 8.14
N SER A 13 14.12 2.68 8.78
CA SER A 13 15.34 2.23 8.10
C SER A 13 15.20 0.86 7.47
N VAL A 14 14.34 -0.02 8.02
CA VAL A 14 14.03 -1.30 7.38
C VAL A 14 13.19 -1.06 6.13
N LEU A 15 12.10 -0.29 6.24
CA LEU A 15 11.21 0.01 5.11
C LEU A 15 11.94 0.61 3.90
N LYS A 16 12.90 1.53 4.14
CA LYS A 16 13.74 2.14 3.08
C LYS A 16 14.65 1.14 2.34
N LYS A 17 14.85 -0.06 2.87
CA LYS A 17 15.71 -1.10 2.31
C LYS A 17 14.91 -2.31 1.81
N THR A 18 13.69 -2.48 2.30
CA THR A 18 12.81 -3.58 1.92
C THR A 18 12.20 -3.29 0.55
N LYS A 19 12.63 -4.05 -0.45
CA LYS A 19 12.08 -4.03 -1.80
C LYS A 19 10.69 -4.68 -1.85
N ARG A 20 9.78 -4.13 -2.65
CA ARG A 20 8.46 -4.74 -2.89
C ARG A 20 8.62 -6.07 -3.60
N GLN A 21 8.23 -7.16 -2.93
CA GLN A 21 8.46 -8.50 -3.45
C GLN A 21 7.65 -8.74 -4.73
N GLY A 22 6.47 -8.12 -4.86
CA GLY A 22 5.60 -8.28 -6.04
C GLY A 22 6.32 -8.00 -7.36
N TRP A 23 7.16 -6.96 -7.36
CA TRP A 23 7.98 -6.59 -8.51
C TRP A 23 9.20 -7.49 -8.69
N ILE A 24 9.83 -7.90 -7.59
CA ILE A 24 10.96 -8.84 -7.64
C ILE A 24 10.53 -10.17 -8.28
N TYR A 25 9.37 -10.72 -7.91
CA TYR A 25 8.86 -11.95 -8.52
C TYR A 25 8.54 -11.80 -10.02
N LYS A 26 8.24 -10.58 -10.47
CA LYS A 26 8.06 -10.26 -11.89
C LYS A 26 9.38 -9.93 -12.60
N GLY A 27 10.52 -10.02 -11.92
CA GLY A 27 11.84 -9.75 -12.50
C GLY A 27 12.14 -8.26 -12.71
N MET A 28 11.41 -7.37 -12.04
CA MET A 28 11.60 -5.92 -12.15
C MET A 28 12.63 -5.40 -11.14
N ASP A 29 13.30 -4.29 -11.46
CA ASP A 29 14.09 -3.53 -10.47
C ASP A 29 13.14 -2.77 -9.53
N SER A 30 12.69 -3.50 -8.51
CA SER A 30 11.66 -3.08 -7.57
C SER A 30 12.03 -1.79 -6.83
N ASP A 31 11.05 -0.94 -6.56
CA ASP A 31 11.16 0.13 -5.57
C ASP A 31 11.14 -0.42 -4.13
N ASP A 32 11.38 0.44 -3.14
CA ASP A 32 11.29 0.07 -1.72
C ASP A 32 9.95 0.46 -1.09
N LEU A 33 9.61 -0.16 0.05
CA LEU A 33 8.35 0.10 0.76
C LEU A 33 8.18 1.56 1.17
N ALA A 34 9.25 2.28 1.52
CA ALA A 34 9.13 3.69 1.88
C ALA A 34 8.77 4.56 0.67
N SER A 35 9.33 4.24 -0.51
CA SER A 35 8.97 4.86 -1.79
C SER A 35 7.49 4.60 -2.15
N HIS A 36 7.02 3.36 -2.02
CA HIS A 36 5.61 3.02 -2.18
C HIS A 36 4.70 3.82 -1.23
N ILE A 37 5.01 3.85 0.07
CA ILE A 37 4.23 4.58 1.08
C ILE A 37 4.15 6.07 0.72
N PHE A 38 5.26 6.66 0.26
CA PHE A 38 5.29 8.05 -0.19
C PHE A 38 4.36 8.29 -1.39
N GLY A 39 4.48 7.47 -2.44
CA GLY A 39 3.61 7.55 -3.62
C GLY A 39 2.13 7.39 -3.26
N ALA A 40 1.81 6.42 -2.42
CA ALA A 40 0.46 6.15 -1.96
C ALA A 40 -0.11 7.35 -1.17
N MET A 41 0.68 7.97 -0.28
CA MET A 41 0.27 9.19 0.44
C MET A 41 -0.04 10.35 -0.51
N CYS A 42 0.77 10.56 -1.56
CA CYS A 42 0.52 11.60 -2.57
C CYS A 42 -0.82 11.35 -3.30
N ILE A 43 -1.07 10.11 -3.73
CA ILE A 43 -2.32 9.73 -4.37
C ILE A 43 -3.49 9.84 -3.40
N GLY A 44 -3.32 9.42 -2.15
CA GLY A 44 -4.33 9.49 -1.10
C GLY A 44 -4.73 10.93 -0.78
N LEU A 45 -3.77 11.85 -0.73
CA LEU A 45 -4.03 13.28 -0.57
C LEU A 45 -4.90 13.82 -1.73
N TYR A 46 -4.57 13.48 -2.97
CA TYR A 46 -5.33 13.87 -4.15
C TYR A 46 -6.75 13.28 -4.14
N LEU A 47 -6.87 11.97 -3.94
CA LEU A 47 -8.14 11.26 -3.97
C LEU A 47 -9.06 11.69 -2.83
N ALA A 48 -8.52 11.95 -1.63
CA ALA A 48 -9.28 12.45 -0.50
C ALA A 48 -9.95 13.80 -0.78
N LYS A 49 -9.28 14.69 -1.53
CA LYS A 49 -9.87 15.98 -1.96
C LYS A 49 -11.02 15.78 -2.94
N LEU A 50 -10.85 14.89 -3.92
CA LEU A 50 -11.90 14.56 -4.89
C LEU A 50 -13.14 13.94 -4.24
N GLU A 51 -12.92 13.10 -3.22
CA GLU A 51 -13.97 12.40 -2.47
C GLU A 51 -14.54 13.23 -1.30
N LYS A 52 -13.97 14.41 -1.04
CA LYS A 52 -14.38 15.31 0.06
C LYS A 52 -14.34 14.62 1.43
N VAL A 53 -13.31 13.81 1.68
CA VAL A 53 -13.04 13.16 2.99
C VAL A 53 -11.85 13.82 3.68
N ASN A 54 -11.58 13.46 4.94
CA ASN A 54 -10.46 14.04 5.68
C ASN A 54 -9.12 13.56 5.11
N SER A 55 -8.44 14.45 4.35
CA SER A 55 -7.16 14.15 3.72
C SER A 55 -6.02 13.90 4.71
N GLU A 56 -6.00 14.62 5.84
CA GLU A 56 -4.98 14.40 6.88
C GLU A 56 -5.09 12.98 7.43
N LYS A 57 -6.31 12.52 7.70
CA LYS A 57 -6.55 11.17 8.19
C LYS A 57 -6.16 10.10 7.17
N VAL A 58 -6.49 10.29 5.88
CA VAL A 58 -6.08 9.37 4.80
C VAL A 58 -4.56 9.25 4.72
N VAL A 59 -3.84 10.38 4.76
CA VAL A 59 -2.37 10.39 4.74
C VAL A 59 -1.80 9.71 5.99
N LYS A 60 -2.35 9.98 7.18
CA LYS A 60 -1.93 9.30 8.42
C LYS A 60 -2.14 7.80 8.37
N ILE A 61 -3.26 7.33 7.80
CA ILE A 61 -3.52 5.91 7.59
C ILE A 61 -2.45 5.30 6.69
N LEU A 62 -2.21 5.90 5.52
CA LEU A 62 -1.21 5.45 4.54
C LEU A 62 0.22 5.53 5.08
N LEU A 63 0.53 6.48 5.95
CA LEU A 63 1.86 6.60 6.54
C LEU A 63 2.24 5.33 7.30
N VAL A 64 1.29 4.72 8.03
CA VAL A 64 1.57 3.62 8.97
C VAL A 64 1.11 2.24 8.49
N HIS A 65 0.38 2.17 7.38
CA HIS A 65 -0.32 0.95 6.96
C HIS A 65 0.62 -0.25 6.75
N ASP A 66 1.82 -0.02 6.25
CA ASP A 66 2.81 -1.06 5.96
C ASP A 66 3.98 -1.10 6.95
N TRP A 67 3.92 -0.37 8.07
CA TRP A 67 5.00 -0.41 9.07
C TRP A 67 5.21 -1.80 9.69
N VAL A 68 4.16 -2.63 9.71
CA VAL A 68 4.26 -4.03 10.16
C VAL A 68 5.25 -4.84 9.34
N MET A 69 5.47 -4.48 8.07
CA MET A 69 6.41 -5.15 7.16
C MET A 69 7.86 -5.03 7.65
N ALA A 70 8.18 -4.04 8.49
CA ALA A 70 9.50 -3.94 9.12
C ALA A 70 9.86 -5.12 10.04
N LYS A 71 8.89 -6.00 10.38
CA LYS A 71 9.11 -7.18 11.23
C LYS A 71 8.64 -8.50 10.61
N MET A 72 8.04 -8.49 9.42
CA MET A 72 7.57 -9.71 8.76
C MET A 72 8.10 -9.90 7.33
N ASP A 73 8.90 -8.97 6.81
CA ASP A 73 9.24 -8.82 5.39
C ASP A 73 7.96 -8.67 4.52
N ASP A 74 8.10 -8.20 3.27
CA ASP A 74 6.94 -8.02 2.38
C ASP A 74 6.45 -9.39 1.87
N VAL A 75 5.71 -10.11 2.72
CA VAL A 75 5.21 -11.44 2.42
C VAL A 75 4.05 -11.35 1.43
N ILE A 76 4.30 -11.85 0.23
CA ILE A 76 3.23 -12.19 -0.70
C ILE A 76 2.54 -13.44 -0.15
N PRO A 77 1.22 -13.41 0.11
CA PRO A 77 0.51 -14.60 0.55
C PRO A 77 0.64 -15.66 -0.55
N PRO A 78 1.24 -16.83 -0.27
CA PRO A 78 1.22 -17.94 -1.22
C PRO A 78 -0.26 -18.23 -1.52
N SER A 79 -0.60 -18.30 -2.81
CA SER A 79 -1.92 -18.77 -3.28
C SER A 79 -3.15 -18.08 -2.64
N GLY A 80 -3.07 -16.79 -2.33
CA GLY A 80 -4.24 -16.03 -1.88
C GLY A 80 -4.75 -16.37 -0.47
N ASN A 81 -3.94 -17.05 0.36
CA ASN A 81 -4.30 -17.27 1.76
C ASN A 81 -4.04 -16.00 2.60
N TYR A 82 -5.03 -15.11 2.57
CA TYR A 82 -5.00 -13.84 3.32
C TYR A 82 -5.09 -14.05 4.84
N ASP A 83 -5.63 -15.17 5.32
CA ASP A 83 -5.76 -15.43 6.76
C ASP A 83 -4.40 -15.65 7.43
N LYS A 84 -3.50 -16.41 6.79
CA LYS A 84 -2.14 -16.59 7.28
C LYS A 84 -1.37 -15.27 7.32
N LYS A 85 -1.50 -14.45 6.27
CA LYS A 85 -0.90 -13.11 6.23
C LYS A 85 -1.45 -12.23 7.36
N ARG A 86 -2.77 -12.22 7.57
CA ARG A 86 -3.40 -11.43 8.65
C ARG A 86 -2.90 -11.85 10.03
N LEU A 87 -2.71 -13.15 10.28
CA LEU A 87 -2.14 -13.63 11.54
C LEU A 87 -0.68 -13.16 11.74
N MET A 88 0.11 -13.15 10.67
CA MET A 88 1.49 -12.63 10.70
C MET A 88 1.49 -11.12 10.97
N GLU A 89 0.64 -10.36 10.29
CA GLU A 89 0.46 -8.92 10.51
C GLU A 89 0.04 -8.62 11.95
N GLU A 90 -0.89 -9.38 12.52
CA GLU A 90 -1.33 -9.19 13.91
C GLU A 90 -0.19 -9.43 14.91
N LYS A 91 0.68 -10.41 14.65
CA LYS A 91 1.88 -10.66 15.45
C LYS A 91 2.91 -9.54 15.30
N ALA A 92 3.18 -9.12 14.06
CA ALA A 92 4.12 -8.06 13.73
C ALA A 92 3.68 -6.69 14.27
N LYS A 93 2.38 -6.39 14.21
CA LYS A 93 1.73 -5.19 14.78
C LYS A 93 2.13 -4.98 16.23
N ARG A 94 2.02 -6.02 17.05
CA ARG A 94 2.40 -5.92 18.46
C ARG A 94 3.88 -5.56 18.59
N THR A 95 4.76 -6.21 17.85
CA THR A 95 6.20 -5.93 17.91
C THR A 95 6.53 -4.50 17.48
N VAL A 96 6.09 -4.08 16.29
CA VAL A 96 6.38 -2.75 15.71
C VAL A 96 5.87 -1.63 16.60
N PHE A 97 4.57 -1.64 16.94
CA PHE A 97 4.01 -0.52 17.70
C PHE A 97 4.39 -0.59 19.19
N ASN A 98 4.84 -1.73 19.71
CA ASN A 98 5.46 -1.81 21.04
C ASN A 98 6.85 -1.19 21.09
N GLU A 99 7.48 -0.80 19.97
CA GLU A 99 8.73 -0.03 19.99
C GLU A 99 8.47 1.48 20.14
N LEU A 100 7.22 1.94 20.00
CA LEU A 100 6.85 3.37 20.05
C LEU A 100 6.37 3.84 21.45
N PRO A 101 6.61 5.12 21.83
CA PRO A 101 6.05 5.71 23.04
C PRO A 101 4.53 5.52 23.14
N SER A 102 3.99 5.37 24.36
CA SER A 102 2.57 5.05 24.59
C SER A 102 1.60 6.05 23.94
N VAL A 103 1.96 7.33 23.94
CA VAL A 103 1.19 8.43 23.33
C VAL A 103 0.99 8.21 21.83
N ILE A 104 2.03 7.77 21.12
CA ILE A 104 2.03 7.56 19.67
C ILE A 104 1.46 6.18 19.32
N LYS A 105 1.86 5.16 20.10
CA LYS A 105 1.48 3.76 19.89
C LYS A 105 -0.02 3.58 19.70
N LYS A 106 -0.84 4.20 20.56
CA LYS A 106 -2.30 4.03 20.52
C LYS A 106 -2.90 4.58 19.22
N GLU A 107 -2.50 5.77 18.81
CA GLU A 107 -2.96 6.39 17.56
C GLU A 107 -2.58 5.53 16.36
N TYR A 108 -1.31 5.11 16.26
CA TYR A 108 -0.82 4.41 15.07
C TYR A 108 -1.38 2.99 14.96
N MET A 109 -1.55 2.29 16.08
CA MET A 109 -2.26 1.01 16.09
C MET A 109 -3.71 1.16 15.64
N ASN A 110 -4.38 2.24 16.03
CA ASN A 110 -5.76 2.49 15.60
C ASN A 110 -5.83 2.78 14.10
N LEU A 111 -4.91 3.58 13.56
CA LEU A 111 -4.82 3.86 12.12
C LEU A 111 -4.57 2.58 11.31
N PHE A 112 -3.64 1.73 11.75
CA PHE A 112 -3.38 0.43 11.13
C PHE A 112 -4.63 -0.48 11.17
N ASN A 113 -5.28 -0.61 12.32
CA ASN A 113 -6.51 -1.39 12.44
C ASN A 113 -7.64 -0.83 11.55
N GLU A 114 -7.73 0.49 11.46
CA GLU A 114 -8.73 1.17 10.64
C GLU A 114 -8.53 0.85 9.15
N PHE A 115 -7.29 0.92 8.66
CA PHE A 115 -6.91 0.52 7.29
C PHE A 115 -7.33 -0.92 6.95
N ASN A 116 -7.08 -1.85 7.87
CA ASN A 116 -7.41 -3.26 7.67
C ASN A 116 -8.90 -3.55 7.78
N SER A 117 -9.63 -2.75 8.56
CA SER A 117 -11.09 -2.91 8.69
C SER A 117 -11.86 -2.44 7.46
N MET A 118 -11.33 -1.46 6.70
CA MET A 118 -12.01 -0.80 5.57
C MET A 118 -13.44 -0.29 5.89
N LYS A 119 -13.72 0.04 7.15
CA LYS A 119 -15.06 0.43 7.62
C LYS A 119 -15.35 1.92 7.45
N THR A 120 -14.31 2.77 7.46
CA THR A 120 -14.45 4.23 7.33
C THR A 120 -14.23 4.66 5.88
N LYS A 121 -14.79 5.81 5.49
CA LYS A 121 -14.53 6.37 4.15
C LYS A 121 -13.04 6.62 3.95
N GLU A 122 -12.35 7.15 4.95
CA GLU A 122 -10.91 7.42 4.88
C GLU A 122 -10.09 6.13 4.70
N SER A 123 -10.43 5.04 5.39
CA SER A 123 -9.75 3.75 5.19
C SER A 123 -9.98 3.14 3.81
N GLN A 124 -11.18 3.33 3.24
CA GLN A 124 -11.48 2.89 1.88
C GLN A 124 -10.69 3.70 0.86
N ILE A 125 -10.65 5.03 1.00
CA ILE A 125 -9.85 5.91 0.14
C ILE A 125 -8.36 5.62 0.26
N ALA A 126 -7.86 5.37 1.47
CA ALA A 126 -6.47 4.95 1.69
C ALA A 126 -6.17 3.63 0.96
N ARG A 127 -7.07 2.64 1.05
CA ARG A 127 -6.88 1.36 0.34
C ARG A 127 -6.89 1.52 -1.18
N GLU A 128 -7.79 2.35 -1.71
CA GLU A 128 -7.81 2.66 -3.14
C GLU A 128 -6.51 3.35 -3.58
N ALA A 129 -5.98 4.29 -2.78
CA ALA A 129 -4.71 4.95 -3.06
C ALA A 129 -3.51 3.99 -3.05
N ASP A 130 -3.43 3.07 -2.09
CA ASP A 130 -2.44 1.98 -2.03
C ASP A 130 -2.44 1.16 -3.34
N LYS A 131 -3.64 0.78 -3.83
CA LYS A 131 -3.76 0.00 -5.08
C LYS A 131 -3.52 0.83 -6.34
N LEU A 132 -3.92 2.09 -6.38
CA LEU A 132 -3.62 2.97 -7.50
C LEU A 132 -2.12 3.24 -7.64
N GLU A 133 -1.40 3.42 -6.53
CA GLU A 133 0.06 3.55 -6.55
C GLU A 133 0.69 2.35 -7.25
N THR A 134 0.28 1.14 -6.84
CA THR A 134 0.85 -0.09 -7.39
C THR A 134 0.54 -0.24 -8.88
N LEU A 135 -0.68 0.10 -9.31
CA LEU A 135 -1.06 0.06 -10.73
C LEU A 135 -0.27 1.07 -11.56
N LEU A 136 -0.09 2.29 -11.05
CA LEU A 136 0.66 3.35 -11.74
C LEU A 136 2.15 3.01 -11.83
N GLN A 137 2.74 2.46 -10.78
CA GLN A 137 4.12 1.96 -10.83
C GLN A 137 4.26 0.83 -11.86
N GLY A 138 3.28 -0.05 -11.95
CA GLY A 138 3.26 -1.07 -13.00
C GLY A 138 3.21 -0.48 -14.41
N GLU A 139 2.43 0.59 -14.65
CA GLU A 139 2.45 1.27 -15.96
C GLU A 139 3.85 1.79 -16.32
N VAL A 140 4.58 2.34 -15.34
CA VAL A 140 5.97 2.79 -15.54
C VAL A 140 6.87 1.62 -15.95
N PHE A 141 6.76 0.48 -15.28
CA PHE A 141 7.52 -0.72 -15.67
C PHE A 141 7.15 -1.24 -17.06
N GLU A 142 5.87 -1.24 -17.45
CA GLU A 142 5.45 -1.62 -18.81
C GLU A 142 6.08 -0.69 -19.86
N GLU A 143 6.16 0.61 -19.58
CA GLU A 143 6.78 1.58 -20.48
C GLU A 143 8.30 1.40 -20.57
N GLU A 144 8.98 1.15 -19.46
CA GLU A 144 10.44 0.96 -19.42
C GLU A 144 10.87 -0.36 -20.08
N THR A 145 10.09 -1.43 -19.88
CA THR A 145 10.44 -2.78 -20.34
C THR A 145 9.81 -3.16 -21.68
N GLN A 146 8.80 -2.41 -22.12
CA GLN A 146 7.92 -2.77 -23.25
C GLN A 146 7.17 -4.10 -23.06
N ASP A 147 7.12 -4.63 -21.84
CA ASP A 147 6.33 -5.82 -21.50
C ASP A 147 4.95 -5.42 -21.00
N THR A 148 3.90 -5.68 -21.77
CA THR A 148 2.50 -5.35 -21.39
C THR A 148 1.87 -6.38 -20.46
N LYS A 149 2.63 -7.33 -19.92
CA LYS A 149 2.14 -8.36 -18.98
C LYS A 149 2.55 -8.06 -17.54
N VAL A 150 3.23 -6.95 -17.29
CA VAL A 150 3.62 -6.57 -15.92
C VAL A 150 2.39 -6.44 -15.03
N LEU A 151 1.28 -5.88 -15.52
CA LEU A 151 0.03 -5.73 -14.77
C LEU A 151 -0.93 -6.93 -14.86
N ASP A 152 -0.54 -8.04 -15.48
CA ASP A 152 -1.38 -9.25 -15.58
C ASP A 152 -1.90 -9.65 -14.20
N THR A 153 -3.22 -9.89 -14.11
CA THR A 153 -4.01 -10.21 -12.90
C THR A 153 -4.20 -9.08 -11.88
N PHE A 154 -3.46 -7.96 -11.95
CA PHE A 154 -3.59 -6.87 -10.97
C PHE A 154 -4.96 -6.22 -11.03
N PHE A 155 -5.44 -5.90 -12.24
CA PHE A 155 -6.75 -5.29 -12.43
C PHE A 155 -7.88 -6.18 -11.91
N GLU A 156 -7.86 -7.49 -12.23
CA GLU A 156 -8.86 -8.44 -11.73
C GLU A 156 -8.86 -8.52 -10.21
N ASN A 157 -7.67 -8.61 -9.60
CA ASN A 157 -7.50 -8.72 -8.15
C ASN A 157 -7.89 -7.44 -7.40
N TYR A 158 -7.64 -6.26 -7.98
CA TYR A 158 -7.87 -4.98 -7.30
C TYR A 158 -9.26 -4.41 -7.54
N LYS A 159 -9.98 -4.86 -8.58
CA LYS A 159 -11.35 -4.40 -8.89
C LYS A 159 -12.30 -4.35 -7.67
N PRO A 160 -12.34 -5.32 -6.74
CA PRO A 160 -13.24 -5.27 -5.58
C PRO A 160 -12.93 -4.15 -4.57
N VAL A 161 -11.73 -3.58 -4.61
CA VAL A 161 -11.29 -2.49 -3.72
C VAL A 161 -11.96 -1.17 -4.09
N PHE A 162 -12.13 -0.91 -5.38
CA PHE A 162 -12.60 0.39 -5.89
C PHE A 162 -14.11 0.54 -5.77
N LYS A 163 -14.52 1.41 -4.84
CA LYS A 163 -15.93 1.68 -4.50
C LYS A 163 -16.28 3.16 -4.51
N SER A 164 -15.30 4.04 -4.33
CA SER A 164 -15.50 5.48 -4.39
C SER A 164 -15.77 5.95 -5.82
N LYS A 165 -16.39 7.13 -5.98
CA LYS A 165 -16.80 7.62 -7.30
C LYS A 165 -15.58 7.88 -8.19
N ASN A 166 -14.60 8.63 -7.70
CA ASN A 166 -13.42 9.02 -8.43
C ASN A 166 -12.39 7.89 -8.47
N GLY A 167 -12.22 7.12 -7.39
CA GLY A 167 -11.33 5.95 -7.38
C GLY A 167 -11.74 4.92 -8.44
N SER A 168 -13.04 4.59 -8.50
CA SER A 168 -13.58 3.69 -9.53
C SER A 168 -13.44 4.24 -10.94
N LYS A 169 -13.54 5.56 -11.11
CA LYS A 169 -13.35 6.22 -12.42
C LYS A 169 -11.90 6.09 -12.88
N ILE A 170 -10.94 6.45 -12.02
CA ILE A 170 -9.50 6.39 -12.32
C ILE A 170 -9.08 4.93 -12.59
N PHE A 171 -9.54 3.98 -11.78
CA PHE A 171 -9.28 2.56 -11.99
C PHE A 171 -9.74 2.07 -13.38
N LYS A 172 -10.97 2.42 -13.79
CA LYS A 172 -11.48 2.07 -15.13
C LYS A 172 -10.70 2.74 -16.26
N GLU A 173 -10.16 3.93 -16.03
CA GLU A 173 -9.31 4.62 -17.02
C GLU A 173 -7.95 3.93 -17.16
N LEU A 174 -7.35 3.49 -16.04
CA LEU A 174 -6.14 2.65 -16.03
C LEU A 174 -6.37 1.32 -16.77
N GLU A 175 -7.43 0.58 -16.41
CA GLU A 175 -7.77 -0.71 -17.01
C GLU A 175 -7.97 -0.59 -18.53
N LYS A 176 -8.63 0.49 -18.99
CA LYS A 176 -8.79 0.74 -20.43
C LYS A 176 -7.47 1.07 -21.14
N ARG A 177 -6.53 1.74 -20.47
CA ARG A 177 -5.21 2.07 -21.05
C ARG A 177 -4.37 0.81 -21.20
N ASP A 178 -4.33 0.00 -20.16
CA ASP A 178 -3.69 -1.32 -20.13
C ASP A 178 -4.19 -2.23 -21.28
N LEU A 179 -5.51 -2.41 -21.39
CA LEU A 179 -6.12 -3.20 -22.48
C LEU A 179 -5.82 -2.66 -23.88
N LYS A 180 -5.57 -1.36 -24.04
CA LYS A 180 -5.16 -0.78 -25.32
C LYS A 180 -3.68 -1.04 -25.62
N ARG A 181 -2.81 -1.06 -24.62
CA ARG A 181 -1.39 -1.42 -24.78
C ARG A 181 -1.25 -2.88 -25.20
N ALA A 182 -1.95 -3.79 -24.50
CA ALA A 182 -1.92 -5.22 -24.80
C ALA A 182 -2.40 -5.59 -26.22
N LYS A 183 -3.24 -4.77 -26.85
CA LYS A 183 -3.75 -4.97 -28.22
C LYS A 183 -2.86 -4.42 -29.34
N LYS A 184 -1.81 -3.67 -29.00
CA LYS A 184 -0.88 -3.07 -29.97
C LYS A 184 0.31 -3.98 -30.30
N ILE A 185 0.40 -5.13 -29.65
CA ILE A 185 1.36 -6.22 -29.89
C ILE A 185 0.67 -7.28 -30.73
#